data_AF-A0A972F4J9-F1
#
_entry.id   AF-A0A972F4J9-F1
#
_cell.length_a   1.000
_cell.length_b   1.000
_cell.length_c   1.000
_cell.angle_alpha   90.00
_cell.angle_beta   90.00
_cell.angle_gamma   90.00
#
_symmetry.space_group_name_H-M   'P 1'
#
loop_
_entity.id
_entity.type
_entity.pdbx_description
1 polymer ?
#
loop_
_entity_poly.entity_id
_entity_poly.type
_entity_poly.pdbx_seq_one_letter_code
_entity_poly.pdbx_strand_id
1 'polypeptide(L)' 'MEIKRPLADEIRPERLEDFFGQEHILGHGAILRKIIDSGKIPNMFFHGPSGTGKTTLANIIA' A
#
# COMPACT_ATOMS: atom_id res chain seq x y z
N MET A 1 -17.90 -22.79 12.13
CA MET A 1 -16.67 -22.30 12.79
C MET A 1 -16.44 -20.89 12.31
N GLU A 2 -16.47 -19.93 13.22
CA GLU A 2 -16.18 -18.53 12.91
C GLU A 2 -14.67 -18.41 12.66
N ILE A 3 -14.27 -18.16 11.42
CA ILE A 3 -12.84 -17.99 11.08
C ILE A 3 -12.46 -16.59 11.54
N LYS A 4 -11.85 -16.50 12.73
CA LYS A 4 -11.36 -15.24 13.28
C LYS A 4 -10.21 -14.75 12.40
N ARG A 5 -10.39 -13.61 11.73
CA ARG A 5 -9.31 -13.00 10.94
C ARG A 5 -8.23 -12.47 11.90
N PRO A 6 -6.94 -12.53 11.52
CA PRO A 6 -5.89 -11.87 12.28
C PRO A 6 -6.12 -10.35 12.30
N LEU A 7 -5.79 -9.69 13.41
CA LEU A 7 -5.87 -8.23 13.54
C LEU A 7 -5.13 -7.52 12.39
N ALA A 8 -3.98 -8.05 11.97
CA ALA A 8 -3.19 -7.50 10.87
C ALA A 8 -3.94 -7.45 9.53
N ASP A 9 -4.90 -8.37 9.31
CA ASP A 9 -5.78 -8.33 8.14
C ASP A 9 -6.99 -7.42 8.38
N GLU A 10 -7.46 -7.28 9.61
CA GLU A 10 -8.57 -6.37 9.98
C GLU A 10 -8.17 -4.89 9.87
N ILE A 11 -6.93 -4.54 10.22
CA ILE A 11 -6.43 -3.16 10.21
C ILE A 11 -5.68 -2.81 8.92
N ARG A 12 -5.67 -3.71 7.92
CA ARG A 12 -4.91 -3.48 6.69
C ARG A 12 -5.51 -2.25 5.98
N PRO A 13 -4.68 -1.24 5.63
CA PRO A 13 -5.12 -0.09 4.87
C PRO A 13 -5.83 -0.48 3.56
N GLU A 14 -6.97 0.15 3.28
CA GLU A 14 -7.73 -0.02 2.03
C GLU A 14 -7.51 1.15 1.05
N ARG A 15 -6.99 2.28 1.55
CA ARG A 15 -6.71 3.48 0.74
C ARG A 15 -5.30 3.97 0.98
N LEU A 16 -4.76 4.72 0.02
CA LEU A 16 -3.43 5.34 0.15
C LEU A 16 -3.37 6.35 1.30
N GLU A 17 -4.49 6.99 1.63
CA GLU A 17 -4.58 7.94 2.75
C GLU A 17 -4.40 7.26 4.12
N ASP A 18 -4.72 5.97 4.22
CA ASP A 18 -4.61 5.18 5.44
C ASP A 18 -3.23 4.51 5.58
N PHE A 19 -2.33 4.74 4.62
CA PHE A 19 -1.02 4.10 4.56
C PHE A 19 0.04 4.92 5.30
N PHE A 20 0.62 4.34 6.36
CA PHE A 20 1.60 5.03 7.22
C PHE A 20 3.06 4.63 6.94
N GLY A 21 3.98 5.56 7.14
CA GLY A 21 5.43 5.30 7.19
C GLY A 21 6.15 5.26 5.85
N GLN A 22 5.46 5.58 4.75
CA GLN A 22 6.04 5.64 3.40
C GLN A 22 5.78 7.00 2.73
N GLU A 23 5.66 8.08 3.50
CA GLU A 23 5.29 9.42 3.05
C GLU A 23 6.27 9.98 2.00
N HIS A 24 7.55 9.59 2.07
CA HIS A 24 8.56 10.01 1.10
C HIS A 24 8.29 9.52 -0.34
N ILE A 25 7.51 8.44 -0.52
CA ILE A 25 7.13 7.89 -1.83
C ILE A 25 5.63 7.98 -2.11
N LEU A 26 4.78 7.92 -1.08
CA LEU A 26 3.31 7.91 -1.18
C LEU A 26 2.65 9.23 -0.73
N GLY A 27 3.41 10.13 -0.13
CA GLY A 27 2.93 11.44 0.28
C GLY A 27 2.46 12.30 -0.89
N HIS A 28 1.75 13.38 -0.57
CA HIS A 28 1.24 14.27 -1.61
C HIS A 28 2.37 14.81 -2.50
N GLY A 29 2.23 14.65 -3.81
CA GLY A 29 3.23 15.08 -4.79
C GLY A 29 4.46 14.18 -4.93
N ALA A 30 4.57 13.12 -4.13
CA ALA A 30 5.64 12.13 -4.25
C ALA A 30 5.52 11.33 -5.57
N ILE A 31 6.64 10.79 -6.03
CA ILE A 31 6.73 10.19 -7.37
C ILE A 31 5.78 9.00 -7.54
N LEU A 32 5.74 8.07 -6.57
CA LEU A 32 4.90 6.89 -6.66
C LEU A 32 3.43 7.26 -6.50
N ARG A 33 3.10 8.21 -5.62
CA ARG A 33 1.74 8.78 -5.51
C ARG A 33 1.24 9.32 -6.85
N LYS A 34 2.03 10.14 -7.55
CA LYS A 34 1.68 10.69 -8.87
C LYS A 34 1.46 9.60 -9.93
N ILE A 35 2.29 8.56 -9.92
CA ILE A 35 2.14 7.43 -10.86
C ILE A 35 0.81 6.72 -10.61
N ILE A 36 0.49 6.40 -9.36
CA ILE A 36 -0.77 5.74 -8.98
C ILE A 36 -1.97 6.63 -9.33
N ASP A 37 -1.95 7.91 -8.93
CA ASP A 37 -3.02 8.87 -9.21
C ASP A 37 -3.25 9.08 -10.72
N SER A 38 -2.22 8.88 -11.56
CA SER A 38 -2.34 8.99 -13.02
C SER A 38 -3.06 7.81 -13.68
N GLY A 39 -3.24 6.69 -12.98
CA GLY A 39 -3.79 5.44 -13.51
C GLY A 39 -2.89 4.70 -14.52
N LYS A 40 -1.74 5.27 -14.89
CA LYS A 40 -0.77 4.67 -15.83
C LYS A 40 0.32 3.95 -15.04
N ILE A 41 -0.06 2.85 -14.41
CA ILE A 41 0.80 2.10 -13.51
C ILE A 41 1.71 1.16 -14.34
N PRO A 42 3.04 1.35 -14.33
CA PRO A 42 3.96 0.42 -14.99
C PRO A 42 4.11 -0.87 -14.16
N ASN A 43 4.82 -1.86 -14.71
CA ASN A 43 5.26 -2.99 -13.91
C ASN A 43 6.20 -2.51 -12.79
N MET A 44 5.91 -2.88 -11.54
CA MET A 44 6.65 -2.44 -10.37
C MET A 44 7.11 -3.64 -9.52
N PHE A 45 8.28 -3.50 -8.90
CA PHE A 45 8.80 -4.43 -7.92
C PHE A 45 8.98 -3.70 -6.58
N PHE A 46 8.23 -4.11 -5.55
CA PHE A 46 8.35 -3.54 -4.21
C PHE A 46 9.34 -4.36 -3.38
N HIS A 47 10.42 -3.72 -2.92
CA HIS A 47 11.42 -4.33 -2.03
C HIS A 47 11.44 -3.60 -0.68
N GLY A 48 11.71 -4.35 0.39
CA GLY A 48 11.88 -3.80 1.73
C GLY A 48 11.69 -4.86 2.83
N PRO A 49 12.05 -4.55 4.09
CA PRO A 49 11.90 -5.45 5.24
C PRO A 49 10.47 -6.01 5.42
N SER A 50 10.31 -7.09 6.20
CA SER A 50 8.98 -7.62 6.50
C SER A 50 8.08 -6.57 7.19
N GLY A 51 6.78 -6.58 6.91
CA GLY A 51 5.83 -5.66 7.53
C GLY A 51 5.81 -4.22 7.01
N THR A 52 6.62 -3.86 5.99
CA THR A 52 6.63 -2.49 5.43
C THR A 52 5.47 -2.14 4.49
N GLY A 53 4.46 -3.01 4.39
CA GLY A 53 3.24 -2.76 3.62
C GLY A 53 3.33 -3.00 2.11
N LYS A 54 4.33 -3.75 1.61
CA LYS A 54 4.46 -4.10 0.17
C LYS A 54 3.21 -4.78 -0.41
N THR A 55 2.73 -5.82 0.26
CA THR A 55 1.53 -6.57 -0.16
C THR A 55 0.28 -5.72 -0.06
N THR A 56 0.16 -4.94 1.02
CA THR A 56 -0.93 -3.97 1.19
C THR A 56 -0.96 -2.96 0.05
N LEU A 57 0.20 -2.37 -0.27
CA LEU A 57 0.31 -1.37 -1.33
C LEU A 57 -0.06 -1.95 -2.70
N ALA A 58 0.41 -3.16 -3.00
CA ALA A 58 0.02 -3.86 -4.23
C ALA A 58 -1.50 -4.05 -4.32
N ASN A 59 -2.16 -4.40 -3.22
CA ASN A 59 -3.62 -4.58 -3.18
C ASN A 59 -4.40 -3.26 -3.33
N ILE A 60 -3.86 -2.14 -2.82
CA ILE A 60 -4.51 -0.82 -2.97
C ILE A 60 -4.39 -0.30 -4.41
N ILE A 61 -3.30 -0.66 -5.11
CA ILE A 61 -3.02 -0.19 -6.48
C ILE A 61 -3.72 -1.05 -7.54
N ALA A 62 -3.98 -2.33 -7.25
CA ALA A 62 -4.61 -3.29 -8.15
C ALA A 62 -6.14 -3.13 -8.22
#